data_AF-A0A377Q5M5-F1
#
_entry.id   AF-A0A377Q5M5-F1
#
_cell.length_a   1.000
_cell.length_b   1.000
_cell.length_c   1.000
_cell.angle_alpha   90.00
_cell.angle_beta   90.00
_cell.angle_gamma   90.00
#
_symmetry.space_group_name_H-M   'P 1'
#
loop_
_entity.id
_entity.type
_entity.pdbx_description
1 polymer ?
#
loop_
_entity_poly.entity_id
_entity_poly.type
_entity_poly.pdbx_seq_one_letter_code
_entity_poly.pdbx_strand_id
1 'polypeptide(L)'
;MRENELPEFMDVPRTIYGVHWILFAINMLTAGLMVIGFELYAFILCSLIAHYILKSITEKDSHLVASYYGYFYQADCYEPWPSNDNIRPDGFGNKVLM
;
A
#
# COMPACT_ATOMS: atom_id res chain seq x y z
N MET A 1 -12.44 17.32 3.09
CA MET A 1 -11.30 17.19 2.16
C MET A 1 -11.86 16.81 0.81
N ARG A 2 -11.43 17.49 -0.27
CA ARG A 2 -11.78 17.11 -1.65
C ARG A 2 -10.93 15.88 -1.98
N GLU A 3 -11.56 14.75 -2.29
CA GLU A 3 -10.96 13.40 -2.34
C GLU A 3 -9.80 13.19 -3.35
N ASN A 4 -9.32 14.21 -4.05
CA ASN A 4 -8.60 14.02 -5.31
C ASN A 4 -7.14 14.49 -5.35
N GLU A 5 -6.52 14.88 -4.24
CA GLU A 5 -5.13 15.35 -4.26
C GLU A 5 -4.31 14.63 -3.19
N LEU A 6 -4.00 13.36 -3.47
CA LEU A 6 -2.90 12.66 -2.80
C LEU A 6 -1.59 13.39 -3.15
N PRO A 7 -0.73 13.75 -2.18
CA PRO A 7 0.53 14.43 -2.44
C PRO A 7 1.40 13.73 -3.48
N GLU A 8 2.04 14.53 -4.34
CA GLU A 8 2.84 14.14 -5.53
C GLU A 8 4.02 13.19 -5.23
N PHE A 9 4.44 13.05 -3.97
CA PHE A 9 5.47 12.09 -3.53
C PHE A 9 4.91 10.69 -3.25
N MET A 10 3.60 10.47 -3.35
CA MET A 10 3.04 9.13 -3.45
C MET A 10 3.27 8.61 -4.87
N ASP A 11 4.42 7.98 -5.08
CA ASP A 11 4.56 7.04 -6.19
C ASP A 11 3.54 5.92 -5.95
N VAL A 12 2.36 6.04 -6.58
CA VAL A 12 1.34 4.99 -6.58
C VAL A 12 2.05 3.72 -7.01
N PRO A 13 2.09 2.68 -6.17
CA PRO A 13 2.88 1.49 -6.47
C PRO A 13 2.41 0.96 -7.81
N ARG A 14 3.33 0.89 -8.78
CA ARG A 14 2.98 0.41 -10.13
C ARG A 14 2.46 -1.01 -9.98
N THR A 15 1.19 -1.20 -10.30
CA THR A 15 0.55 -2.51 -10.27
C THR A 15 0.34 -3.03 -11.69
N ILE A 16 0.54 -4.33 -11.86
CA ILE A 16 0.27 -5.06 -13.10
C ILE A 16 -0.75 -6.13 -12.72
N TYR A 17 -1.93 -6.10 -13.36
CA TYR A 17 -3.07 -6.98 -13.03
C TYR A 17 -3.49 -6.98 -11.54
N GLY A 18 -3.28 -5.86 -10.83
CA GLY A 18 -3.60 -5.73 -9.42
C GLY A 18 -2.53 -6.27 -8.46
N VAL A 19 -1.35 -6.63 -8.96
CA VAL A 19 -0.19 -7.06 -8.15
C VAL A 19 0.93 -6.03 -8.28
N HIS A 20 1.66 -5.77 -7.20
CA HIS A 20 2.85 -4.93 -7.24
C HIS A 20 3.84 -5.42 -8.31
N TRP A 21 4.37 -4.52 -9.15
CA TRP A 21 5.13 -4.91 -10.34
C TRP A 21 6.34 -5.80 -10.03
N ILE A 22 7.05 -5.57 -8.92
CA ILE A 22 8.19 -6.39 -8.49
C ILE A 22 7.75 -7.82 -8.20
N LEU A 23 6.65 -7.99 -7.46
CA LEU A 23 6.11 -9.30 -7.09
C LEU A 23 5.60 -10.05 -8.31
N PHE A 24 4.97 -9.33 -9.25
CA PHE A 24 4.58 -9.88 -10.55
C PHE A 24 5.81 -10.37 -11.33
N ALA A 25 6.85 -9.55 -11.44
CA ALA A 25 8.08 -9.89 -12.16
C ALA A 25 8.78 -11.11 -11.56
N ILE A 26 8.90 -11.19 -10.23
CA ILE A 26 9.45 -12.36 -9.54
C ILE A 26 8.61 -13.60 -9.83
N ASN A 27 7.28 -13.52 -9.70
CA ASN A 27 6.40 -14.67 -9.94
C ASN A 27 6.52 -15.19 -11.39
N MET A 28 6.59 -14.29 -12.36
CA MET A 28 6.79 -14.64 -13.78
C MET A 28 8.17 -15.23 -14.03
N LEU A 29 9.23 -14.66 -13.44
CA LEU A 29 10.59 -15.18 -13.54
C LEU A 29 10.69 -16.59 -12.96
N THR A 30 10.16 -16.82 -11.77
CA THR A 30 10.14 -18.13 -11.12
C THR A 30 9.37 -19.15 -11.95
N ALA A 31 8.19 -18.78 -12.46
CA ALA A 31 7.41 -19.66 -13.35
C ALA A 31 8.19 -20.00 -14.64
N GLY A 32 8.79 -18.99 -15.28
CA GLY A 32 9.60 -19.17 -16.47
C GLY A 32 10.80 -20.10 -16.22
N LEU A 33 11.51 -19.93 -15.10
CA LEU A 33 12.62 -20.80 -14.72
C LEU A 33 12.17 -22.25 -14.48
N MET A 34 11.03 -22.46 -13.82
CA MET A 34 10.53 -23.81 -13.54
C MET A 34 10.04 -24.53 -14.81
N VAL A 35 9.38 -23.79 -15.72
CA VAL A 35 8.83 -24.37 -16.94
C VAL A 35 9.89 -24.56 -18.02
N ILE A 36 10.73 -23.55 -18.26
CA ILE A 36 11.75 -23.59 -19.32
C ILE A 36 13.02 -24.30 -18.83
N GLY A 37 13.42 -24.05 -17.58
CA GLY A 37 14.66 -24.61 -17.04
C GLY A 37 14.52 -26.06 -16.57
N PHE A 38 13.36 -26.44 -16.04
CA PHE A 38 13.14 -27.77 -15.44
C PHE A 38 12.02 -28.58 -16.11
N GLU A 39 11.37 -28.08 -17.18
CA GLU A 39 10.24 -28.72 -17.87
C GLU A 39 9.06 -29.08 -16.96
N LEU A 40 8.94 -28.40 -15.80
CA LEU A 40 7.88 -28.64 -14.83
C LEU A 40 6.65 -27.81 -15.19
N TYR A 41 5.91 -28.22 -16.22
CA TYR A 41 4.71 -27.52 -16.69
C TYR A 41 3.61 -27.36 -15.61
N ALA A 42 3.58 -28.25 -14.61
CA ALA A 42 2.67 -28.14 -13.47
C ALA A 42 2.87 -26.83 -12.66
N PHE A 43 4.06 -26.23 -12.72
CA PHE A 43 4.33 -24.96 -12.04
C PHE A 43 3.60 -23.76 -12.64
N ILE A 44 3.06 -23.87 -13.86
CA ILE A 44 2.18 -22.84 -14.43
C ILE A 44 0.96 -22.65 -13.53
N LEU A 45 0.34 -23.74 -13.07
CA LEU A 45 -0.82 -23.67 -12.18
C LEU A 45 -0.44 -23.08 -10.81
N CYS A 46 0.71 -23.50 -10.26
CA CYS A 46 1.23 -22.95 -9.00
C CYS A 46 1.49 -21.44 -9.10
N SER A 47 2.06 -20.97 -10.21
CA SER A 47 2.31 -19.55 -10.46
C SER A 47 1.03 -18.74 -10.58
N LEU A 48 0.00 -19.29 -11.22
CA LEU A 48 -1.32 -18.65 -11.29
C LEU A 48 -1.94 -18.51 -9.88
N ILE A 49 -1.89 -19.57 -9.08
CA ILE A 49 -2.39 -19.53 -7.69
C ILE A 49 -1.62 -18.49 -6.88
N ALA A 50 -0.29 -18.48 -6.98
CA ALA A 50 0.56 -17.49 -6.32
C ALA A 50 0.21 -16.07 -6.75
N HIS A 51 -0.06 -15.83 -8.03
CA HIS A 51 -0.48 -14.52 -8.54
C HIS A 51 -1.79 -14.04 -7.89
N TYR A 52 -2.80 -14.91 -7.75
CA TYR A 52 -4.06 -14.54 -7.08
C TYR A 52 -3.89 -14.24 -5.60
N ILE A 53 -2.99 -14.96 -4.91
CA ILE A 53 -2.66 -14.68 -3.51
C ILE A 53 -1.96 -13.32 -3.41
N LEU A 54 -0.97 -13.07 -4.25
CA LEU A 54 -0.25 -11.79 -4.30
C LEU A 54 -1.18 -10.63 -4.62
N LYS A 55 -2.15 -10.83 -5.50
CA LYS A 55 -3.20 -9.85 -5.81
C LYS A 55 -4.03 -9.54 -4.57
N SER A 56 -4.51 -10.56 -3.87
CA SER A 56 -5.29 -10.39 -2.64
C SER A 56 -4.51 -9.66 -1.55
N ILE A 57 -3.19 -9.89 -1.46
CA ILE A 57 -2.31 -9.19 -0.52
C ILE A 57 -2.11 -7.74 -0.94
N THR A 58 -1.80 -7.49 -2.21
CA THR A 58 -1.56 -6.14 -2.75
C THR A 58 -2.81 -5.27 -2.62
N GLU A 59 -4.00 -5.82 -2.87
CA GLU A 59 -5.27 -5.14 -2.68
C GLU A 59 -5.48 -4.73 -1.21
N LYS A 60 -5.17 -5.63 -0.25
CA LYS A 60 -5.24 -5.29 1.19
C LYS A 60 -4.20 -4.26 1.60
N ASP A 61 -2.98 -4.35 1.06
CA ASP A 61 -1.88 -3.47 1.43
C ASP A 61 -2.11 -2.04 0.92
N SER A 62 -2.79 -1.87 -0.22
CA SER A 62 -3.19 -0.54 -0.72
C SER A 62 -4.05 0.24 0.30
N HIS A 63 -4.93 -0.44 1.04
CA HIS A 63 -5.71 0.16 2.11
C HIS A 63 -4.88 0.47 3.37
N LEU A 64 -3.84 -0.33 3.62
CA LEU A 64 -2.93 -0.17 4.76
C LEU A 64 -2.01 1.03 4.55
N VAL A 65 -1.49 1.17 3.34
CA VAL A 65 -0.75 2.35 2.86
C VAL A 65 -1.60 3.61 3.02
N ALA A 66 -2.86 3.59 2.58
CA ALA A 66 -3.76 4.74 2.76
C ALA A 66 -3.98 5.11 4.24
N SER A 67 -4.15 4.11 5.11
CA SER A 67 -4.29 4.32 6.56
C SER A 67 -3.02 4.89 7.20
N TYR A 68 -1.85 4.36 6.81
CA TYR A 68 -0.54 4.82 7.28
C TYR A 68 -0.27 6.27 6.86
N TYR A 69 -0.62 6.64 5.64
CA TYR A 69 -0.55 8.04 5.18
C TYR A 69 -1.53 8.96 5.91
N GLY A 70 -2.71 8.45 6.29
CA GLY A 70 -3.61 9.16 7.19
C GLY A 70 -2.94 9.54 8.51
N TYR A 71 -2.15 8.64 9.10
CA TYR A 71 -1.37 8.93 10.30
C TYR A 71 -0.21 9.91 10.04
N PHE A 72 0.49 9.82 8.91
CA PHE A 72 1.59 10.74 8.58
C PHE A 72 1.10 12.18 8.41
N TYR A 73 0.03 12.38 7.66
CA TYR A 73 -0.58 13.72 7.50
C TYR A 73 -1.03 14.29 8.86
N GLN A 74 -1.59 13.44 9.72
CA GLN A 74 -1.99 13.85 11.07
C GLN A 74 -0.78 14.14 11.98
N ALA A 75 0.34 13.45 11.80
CA ALA A 75 1.58 13.67 12.56
C ALA A 75 2.23 15.02 12.22
N ASP A 76 2.19 15.43 10.95
CA ASP A 76 2.67 16.76 10.52
C ASP A 76 1.79 17.90 11.09
N CYS A 77 0.50 17.65 11.33
CA CYS A 77 -0.40 18.59 12.02
C CYS A 77 -0.30 18.54 13.55
N TYR A 78 0.53 17.66 14.11
CA TYR A 78 0.70 17.52 15.55
C TYR A 78 1.86 18.40 16.01
N GLU A 79 1.60 19.66 16.32
CA GLU A 79 2.57 20.52 17.01
C GLU A 79 2.74 19.96 18.44
N PRO A 80 3.87 19.27 18.77
CA PRO A 80 3.95 18.44 19.97
C PRO A 80 4.29 19.25 21.22
N TRP A 81 4.41 20.56 21.11
CA TRP A 81 4.87 21.42 22.19
C TRP A 81 3.81 22.44 22.57
N PRO A 82 3.50 22.62 23.87
CA PRO A 82 2.62 23.68 24.31
C PRO A 82 3.19 25.02 23.83
N SER A 83 2.48 25.70 22.93
CA SER A 83 2.64 27.15 22.82
C SER A 83 2.17 27.76 24.15
N ASN A 84 2.74 28.90 24.54
CA ASN A 84 2.45 29.58 25.81
C ASN A 84 0.97 29.96 26.01
N ASP A 85 0.13 29.69 25.02
CA ASP A 85 -1.23 30.17 24.97
C ASP A 85 -2.21 29.23 25.69
N ASN A 86 -1.79 28.04 26.16
CA ASN A 86 -2.65 27.02 26.79
C ASN A 86 -3.88 26.62 25.94
N ILE A 87 -3.92 27.04 24.67
CA ILE A 87 -4.96 26.71 23.72
C ILE A 87 -4.60 25.37 23.12
N ARG A 88 -5.51 24.40 23.25
CA ARG A 88 -5.38 23.12 22.55
C ARG A 88 -5.32 23.40 21.04
N PRO A 89 -4.30 22.91 20.31
CA PRO A 89 -4.24 23.07 18.85
C PRO A 89 -5.45 22.44 18.18
N ASP A 90 -5.88 23.02 17.06
CA ASP A 90 -6.94 22.41 16.25
C ASP A 90 -6.40 21.10 15.63
N GLY A 91 -6.72 19.99 16.30
CA GLY A 91 -6.21 18.66 16.02
C GLY A 91 -6.90 17.59 16.88
N PHE A 92 -6.50 16.32 16.69
CA PHE A 92 -7.21 15.10 17.08
C PHE A 92 -8.05 15.21 18.37
N GLY A 93 -9.38 15.23 18.19
CA GLY A 93 -10.36 15.25 19.29
C GLY A 93 -11.36 16.42 19.26
N ASN A 94 -11.16 17.44 18.42
CA ASN A 94 -12.06 18.62 18.44
C ASN A 94 -13.45 18.38 17.82
N LYS A 95 -13.73 17.21 17.20
CA LYS A 95 -15.04 16.86 16.60
C LYS A 95 -15.35 15.36 16.55
N VAL A 96 -14.65 14.52 17.32
CA VAL A 96 -14.81 13.04 17.22
C VAL A 96 -15.92 12.53 18.17
N LEU A 97 -16.47 13.39 19.04
CA LEU A 97 -17.55 13.06 19.98
C LEU A 97 -18.69 14.10 19.94
N MET A 98 -19.18 14.44 18.75
CA MET A 98 -20.50 15.07 18.57
C MET A 98 -21.30 14.33 17.51
#